data_AF-A0A9Q1BPU2-F1
#
_entry.id   AF-A0A9Q1BPU2-F1
#
_cell.length_a   1.000
_cell.length_b   1.000
_cell.length_c   1.000
_cell.angle_alpha   90.00
_cell.angle_beta   90.00
_cell.angle_gamma   90.00
#
_symmetry.space_group_name_H-M   'P 1'
#
loop_
_entity.id
_entity.type
_entity.pdbx_description
1 polymer ?
#
loop_
_entity_poly.entity_id
_entity_poly.type
_entity_poly.pdbx_seq_one_letter_code
_entity_poly.pdbx_strand_id
1 'polypeptide(L)'
;MLPPGAATTFIEYSKTGFLPYVQSQLRKANIVDTVWDEYIPNSLKSMTRQKRGKGTRRRVQPETKIPGNWKVFLRFDENKMELFAFLAQQGTQIHTDGKVVSSTLGKLTILNSETEDTSRLSPCTHEEVDTRLLLPTCR
;
A
#
# COMPACT_ATOMS: atom_id res chain seq x y z
N MET A 1 3.05 -3.31 7.28
CA MET A 1 4.11 -2.86 6.35
C MET A 1 5.39 -3.64 6.59
N LEU A 2 6.02 -4.11 5.51
CA LEU A 2 7.35 -4.72 5.54
C LEU A 2 8.36 -3.69 6.09
N PRO A 3 9.32 -4.11 6.94
CA PRO A 3 10.39 -3.21 7.35
C PRO A 3 11.31 -2.90 6.15
N PRO A 4 11.91 -1.71 6.08
CA PRO A 4 12.74 -1.29 4.96
C PRO A 4 14.08 -2.04 4.85
N GLY A 5 14.47 -2.81 5.87
CA GLY A 5 15.71 -3.57 5.85
C GLY A 5 16.92 -2.66 5.70
N ALA A 6 17.76 -2.93 4.69
CA ALA A 6 18.94 -2.13 4.36
C ALA A 6 18.64 -0.93 3.45
N ALA A 7 17.40 -0.77 2.97
CA ALA A 7 17.05 0.30 2.05
C ALA A 7 17.23 1.68 2.69
N THR A 8 17.92 2.57 1.98
CA THR A 8 18.25 3.93 2.44
C THR A 8 17.23 4.96 1.97
N THR A 9 16.58 4.72 0.84
CA THR A 9 15.60 5.62 0.20
C THR A 9 14.29 4.90 -0.11
N PHE A 10 13.19 5.64 -0.25
CA PHE A 10 11.89 5.03 -0.53
C PHE A 10 11.86 4.28 -1.88
N ILE A 11 12.58 4.76 -2.90
CA ILE A 11 12.73 4.05 -4.18
C ILE A 11 13.52 2.76 -4.04
N GLU A 12 14.56 2.75 -3.21
CA GLU A 12 15.31 1.53 -2.93
C GLU A 12 14.44 0.52 -2.18
N TYR A 13 13.64 0.98 -1.23
CA TYR A 13 12.69 0.13 -0.51
C TYR A 13 11.60 -0.45 -1.42
N SER A 14 11.07 0.33 -2.38
CA SER A 14 10.10 -0.22 -3.33
C SER A 14 10.74 -1.36 -4.12
N LYS A 15 11.95 -1.15 -4.66
CA LYS A 15 12.65 -2.12 -5.51
C LYS A 15 13.18 -3.35 -4.78
N THR A 16 13.63 -3.21 -3.53
CA THR A 16 14.28 -4.32 -2.79
C THR A 16 13.35 -5.03 -1.82
N GLY A 17 12.30 -4.36 -1.32
CA GLY A 17 11.37 -4.92 -0.36
C GLY A 17 9.99 -5.18 -0.96
N PHE A 18 9.31 -4.12 -1.41
CA PHE A 18 7.89 -4.19 -1.76
C PHE A 18 7.61 -4.92 -3.09
N LEU A 19 8.22 -4.48 -4.19
CA LEU A 19 7.96 -5.06 -5.52
C LEU A 19 8.35 -6.56 -5.59
N PRO A 20 9.49 -7.01 -5.04
CA PRO A 20 9.83 -8.44 -5.01
C PRO A 20 8.81 -9.26 -4.20
N TYR A 21 8.27 -8.69 -3.12
CA TYR A 21 7.22 -9.34 -2.35
C TYR A 21 5.95 -9.52 -3.18
N VAL A 22 5.48 -8.48 -3.87
CA VAL A 22 4.32 -8.57 -4.78
C VAL A 22 4.56 -9.60 -5.88
N GLN A 23 5.74 -9.58 -6.53
CA GLN A 23 6.13 -10.58 -7.52
C GLN A 23 6.13 -12.01 -6.97
N SER A 24 6.56 -12.20 -5.73
CA SER A 24 6.52 -13.51 -5.07
C SER A 24 5.09 -14.03 -4.88
N GLN A 25 4.12 -13.14 -4.63
CA GLN A 25 2.71 -13.50 -4.54
C GLN A 25 2.13 -13.82 -5.92
N LEU A 26 2.53 -13.08 -6.95
CA LEU A 26 2.15 -13.35 -8.34
C LEU A 26 2.65 -14.72 -8.83
N ARG A 27 3.67 -15.34 -8.22
CA ARG A 27 4.03 -16.73 -8.53
C ARG A 27 2.95 -17.73 -8.13
N LYS A 28 2.13 -17.39 -7.13
CA LYS A 28 1.11 -18.26 -6.54
C LYS A 28 -0.31 -17.93 -6.99
N ALA A 29 -0.53 -16.73 -7.51
CA ALA A 29 -1.85 -16.24 -7.91
C ALA A 29 -1.77 -15.51 -9.26
N ASN A 30 -2.90 -15.50 -9.99
CA ASN A 30 -3.03 -14.75 -11.25
C ASN A 30 -3.31 -13.27 -11.01
N ILE A 31 -3.92 -12.95 -9.87
CA ILE A 31 -4.25 -11.59 -9.45
C ILE A 31 -3.71 -11.38 -8.03
N VAL A 32 -3.08 -10.23 -7.78
CA VAL A 32 -2.67 -9.79 -6.45
C VAL A 32 -3.31 -8.43 -6.16
N ASP A 33 -4.23 -8.42 -5.21
CA ASP A 33 -4.87 -7.20 -4.72
C ASP A 33 -4.08 -6.66 -3.52
N THR A 34 -3.55 -5.44 -3.64
CA THR A 34 -2.90 -4.72 -2.55
C THR A 34 -3.91 -3.78 -1.90
N VAL A 35 -4.30 -4.10 -0.67
CA VAL A 35 -5.19 -3.28 0.14
C VAL A 35 -4.37 -2.42 1.08
N TRP A 36 -4.66 -1.12 1.11
CA TRP A 36 -3.99 -0.15 1.98
C TRP A 36 -4.93 0.25 3.11
N ASP A 37 -4.40 0.33 4.33
CA ASP A 37 -5.11 0.86 5.51
C ASP A 37 -5.46 2.34 5.23
N GLU A 38 -6.68 2.61 4.77
CA GLU A 38 -7.14 3.96 4.44
C GLU A 38 -7.63 4.68 5.71
N TYR A 39 -7.17 5.92 5.88
CA TYR A 39 -7.57 6.78 6.97
C TYR A 39 -8.70 7.70 6.50
N ILE A 40 -9.93 7.33 6.83
CA ILE A 40 -11.10 8.19 6.58
C ILE A 40 -11.15 9.26 7.68
N PRO A 41 -11.01 10.56 7.33
CA PRO A 41 -11.15 11.64 8.29
C PRO A 41 -12.56 11.66 8.89
N ASN A 42 -12.66 11.98 10.18
CA ASN A 42 -13.91 12.00 10.96
C ASN A 42 -14.59 10.63 11.18
N SER A 43 -13.86 9.54 11.01
CA SER A 43 -14.31 8.22 11.48
C SER A 43 -14.19 8.10 13.01
N LEU A 44 -14.96 7.20 13.62
CA LEU A 44 -14.84 6.90 15.06
C LEU A 44 -13.41 6.43 15.41
N LYS A 45 -12.73 5.78 14.45
CA LYS A 45 -11.33 5.38 14.53
C LYS A 45 -10.38 6.59 14.48
N SER A 46 -10.64 7.64 13.70
CA SER A 46 -9.79 8.84 13.64
C SER A 46 -9.78 9.60 14.97
N MET A 47 -10.94 9.75 15.62
CA MET A 47 -11.08 10.48 16.89
C MET A 47 -10.35 9.79 18.06
N THR A 48 -10.31 8.46 18.07
CA THR A 48 -9.59 7.68 19.09
C THR A 48 -8.07 7.74 18.89
N ARG A 49 -7.59 7.89 17.64
CA ARG A 49 -6.16 7.88 17.29
C ARG A 49 -5.48 9.24 17.41
N GLN A 50 -6.21 10.35 17.29
CA GLN A 50 -5.69 11.70 17.54
C GLN A 50 -5.04 11.85 18.94
N LYS A 51 -5.45 11.00 19.90
CA LYS A 51 -4.93 10.96 21.27
C LYS A 51 -3.55 10.30 21.43
N ARG A 52 -2.99 9.65 20.39
CA ARG A 52 -1.72 8.86 20.47
C ARG A 52 -0.43 9.66 20.26
N GLY A 53 -0.52 10.98 20.14
CA GLY A 53 0.61 11.90 19.99
C GLY A 53 1.05 12.12 18.54
N LYS A 54 1.60 13.31 18.25
CA LYS A 54 2.07 13.69 16.91
C LYS A 54 3.54 13.31 16.73
N GLY A 55 3.81 12.29 15.91
CA GLY A 55 5.17 12.02 15.41
C GLY A 55 5.63 13.10 14.43
N THR A 56 6.89 13.04 13.99
CA THR A 56 7.42 13.96 12.99
C THR A 56 6.93 13.59 11.59
N ARG A 57 6.26 14.53 10.91
CA ARG A 57 5.89 14.42 9.50
C ARG A 57 7.15 14.30 8.63
N ARG A 58 7.17 13.34 7.72
CA ARG A 58 8.22 13.21 6.70
C ARG A 58 7.58 12.95 5.35
N ARG A 59 7.88 13.83 4.40
CA ARG A 59 7.41 13.71 3.03
C ARG A 59 8.00 12.46 2.37
N VAL A 60 7.19 11.69 1.66
CA VAL A 60 7.63 10.52 0.89
C VAL A 60 7.92 10.97 -0.53
N GLN A 61 9.19 10.92 -0.92
CA GLN A 61 9.66 11.08 -2.29
C GLN A 61 10.66 9.98 -2.60
N PRO A 62 10.89 9.62 -3.88
CA PRO A 62 11.73 8.49 -4.25
C PRO A 62 13.12 8.56 -3.59
N GLU A 63 13.78 9.71 -3.63
CA GLU A 63 15.15 9.96 -3.12
C GLU A 63 15.19 10.31 -1.63
N THR A 64 14.04 10.48 -0.97
CA THR A 64 14.02 10.85 0.45
C THR A 64 14.51 9.68 1.29
N LYS A 65 15.39 9.98 2.24
CA LYS A 65 15.92 8.98 3.17
C LYS A 65 14.83 8.40 4.06
N ILE A 66 14.82 7.08 4.16
CA ILE A 66 13.91 6.37 5.04
C ILE A 66 14.25 6.70 6.50
N PRO A 67 13.25 7.03 7.34
CA PRO A 67 13.49 7.25 8.75
C PRO A 67 13.95 5.96 9.44
N GLY A 68 15.02 6.03 10.23
CA GLY A 68 15.54 4.88 10.97
C GLY A 68 14.52 4.25 11.93
N ASN A 69 13.60 5.04 12.48
CA ASN A 69 12.49 4.53 13.28
C ASN A 69 11.21 4.34 12.45
N TRP A 70 11.20 3.26 11.66
CA TRP A 70 10.07 2.89 10.78
C TRP A 70 8.73 2.80 11.52
N LYS A 71 8.73 2.25 12.74
CA LYS A 71 7.50 2.12 13.55
C LYS A 71 6.91 3.48 13.92
N VAL A 72 7.76 4.47 14.25
CA VAL A 72 7.32 5.83 14.57
C VAL A 72 6.86 6.57 13.31
N PHE A 73 7.55 6.39 12.18
CA PHE A 73 7.14 6.96 10.90
C PHE A 73 5.72 6.52 10.50
N LEU A 74 5.42 5.23 10.65
CA LEU A 74 4.10 4.66 10.39
C LEU A 74 3.03 5.06 11.41
N ARG A 75 3.36 5.76 12.51
CA ARG A 75 2.32 6.28 13.43
C ARG A 75 1.62 7.52 12.88
N PHE A 76 2.20 8.17 11.87
CA PHE A 76 1.64 9.37 11.29
C PHE A 76 0.83 9.02 10.04
N ASP A 77 -0.43 9.45 10.03
CA ASP A 77 -1.38 9.03 9.00
C ASP A 77 -1.02 9.60 7.64
N GLU A 78 -0.58 10.86 7.56
CA GLU A 78 -0.14 11.44 6.28
C GLU A 78 1.10 10.74 5.73
N ASN A 79 2.03 10.28 6.60
CA ASN A 79 3.21 9.53 6.17
C ASN A 79 2.81 8.18 5.56
N LYS A 80 1.81 7.51 6.16
CA LYS A 80 1.24 6.27 5.62
C LYS A 80 0.55 6.52 4.29
N MET A 81 -0.30 7.55 4.22
CA MET A 81 -1.01 7.90 2.99
C MET A 81 -0.04 8.16 1.84
N GLU A 82 0.98 9.01 2.07
CA GLU A 82 2.00 9.29 1.06
C GLU A 82 2.80 8.03 0.70
N LEU A 83 3.14 7.18 1.68
CA LEU A 83 3.83 5.91 1.43
C LEU A 83 2.98 4.96 0.59
N PHE A 84 1.70 4.80 0.91
CA PHE A 84 0.81 3.87 0.22
C PHE A 84 0.55 4.32 -1.21
N ALA A 85 0.32 5.62 -1.42
CA ALA A 85 0.21 6.21 -2.75
C ALA A 85 1.49 5.97 -3.57
N PHE A 86 2.66 6.20 -2.97
CA PHE A 86 3.94 5.95 -3.61
C PHE A 86 4.11 4.47 -4.01
N LEU A 87 3.86 3.53 -3.09
CA LEU A 87 4.02 2.10 -3.37
C LEU A 87 3.00 1.57 -4.39
N ALA A 88 1.76 2.06 -4.36
CA ALA A 88 0.74 1.76 -5.36
C ALA A 88 1.21 2.16 -6.76
N GLN A 89 1.78 3.37 -6.91
CA GLN A 89 2.35 3.85 -8.17
C GLN A 89 3.59 3.04 -8.60
N GLN A 90 4.38 2.52 -7.66
CA GLN A 90 5.50 1.64 -8.01
C GLN A 90 5.00 0.25 -8.46
N GLY A 91 3.90 -0.24 -7.87
CA GLY A 91 3.28 -1.51 -8.22
C GLY A 91 2.76 -1.58 -9.65
N THR A 92 2.33 -0.45 -10.24
CA THR A 92 1.90 -0.40 -11.64
C THR A 92 3.04 -0.62 -12.63
N GLN A 93 4.29 -0.41 -12.22
CA GLN A 93 5.47 -0.58 -13.06
C GLN A 93 5.97 -2.03 -13.08
N ILE A 94 5.33 -2.94 -12.33
CA ILE A 94 5.68 -4.36 -12.36
C ILE A 94 5.22 -4.93 -13.70
N HIS A 95 6.18 -5.37 -14.51
CA HIS A 95 5.88 -6.19 -15.68
C HIS A 95 5.30 -7.53 -15.23
N THR A 96 4.09 -7.82 -15.67
CA THR A 96 3.39 -9.05 -15.38
C THR A 96 3.03 -9.74 -16.68
N ASP A 97 3.54 -10.96 -16.89
CA ASP A 97 3.21 -11.81 -18.04
C ASP A 97 1.74 -12.26 -17.97
N GLY A 98 0.80 -11.35 -18.27
CA GLY A 98 -0.64 -11.58 -18.24
C GLY A 98 -1.28 -11.69 -16.84
N LYS A 99 -0.53 -11.41 -15.78
CA LYS A 99 -1.06 -11.37 -14.39
C LYS A 99 -1.43 -9.96 -13.98
N VAL A 100 -2.34 -9.80 -13.02
CA VAL A 100 -2.87 -8.50 -12.63
C VAL A 100 -2.43 -8.15 -11.21
N VAL A 101 -1.93 -6.93 -11.02
CA VAL A 101 -1.75 -6.29 -9.72
C VAL A 101 -2.77 -5.18 -9.63
N SER A 102 -3.69 -5.33 -8.68
CA SER A 102 -4.64 -4.31 -8.31
C SER A 102 -4.20 -3.66 -7.02
N SER A 103 -4.48 -2.38 -6.86
CA SER A 103 -4.17 -1.62 -5.67
C SER A 103 -5.36 -0.73 -5.31
N THR A 104 -6.01 -1.02 -4.20
CA THR A 104 -7.17 -0.25 -3.72
C THR A 104 -6.70 0.83 -2.76
N LEU A 105 -6.48 2.05 -3.29
CA LEU A 105 -6.18 3.23 -2.49
C LEU A 105 -7.48 3.99 -2.24
N GLY A 106 -8.18 3.57 -1.19
CA GLY A 106 -9.50 4.07 -0.86
C GLY A 106 -10.57 3.70 -1.87
N LYS A 107 -11.22 4.70 -2.48
CA LYS A 107 -12.20 4.47 -3.55
C LYS A 107 -11.56 4.23 -4.92
N LEU A 108 -10.26 4.42 -5.06
CA LEU A 108 -9.56 4.29 -6.33
C LEU A 108 -8.91 2.92 -6.43
N THR A 109 -9.22 2.19 -7.50
CA THR A 109 -8.52 0.96 -7.86
C THR A 109 -7.53 1.27 -8.97
N ILE A 110 -6.25 1.03 -8.70
CA ILE A 110 -5.16 1.20 -9.66
C ILE A 110 -4.74 -0.18 -10.14
N LEU A 111 -4.73 -0.39 -11.46
CA LEU A 111 -4.31 -1.63 -12.10
C LEU A 111 -2.96 -1.44 -12.79
N ASN A 112 -2.14 -2.49 -12.82
CA ASN A 112 -0.90 -2.50 -13.58
C ASN A 112 -1.07 -2.94 -15.05
N SER A 113 -2.25 -3.42 -15.43
CA SER A 113 -2.59 -3.86 -16.79
C SER A 113 -3.88 -3.21 -17.28
N GLU A 114 -3.94 -2.91 -18.59
CA GLU A 114 -5.17 -2.53 -19.31
C GLU A 114 -6.13 -3.71 -19.44
N THR A 115 -6.63 -4.25 -18.33
CA THR A 115 -7.78 -5.16 -18.38
C THR A 115 -9.04 -4.31 -18.27
N GLU A 116 -9.69 -4.06 -19.42
CA GLU A 116 -10.83 -3.16 -19.63
C GLU A 116 -12.11 -3.49 -18.85
N ASP A 117 -12.16 -4.54 -18.04
CA ASP A 117 -13.41 -4.93 -17.37
C ASP A 117 -13.40 -4.65 -15.86
N THR A 118 -13.69 -3.39 -15.52
CA THR A 118 -13.88 -2.93 -14.14
C THR A 118 -15.27 -3.26 -13.58
N SER A 119 -16.18 -3.85 -14.39
CA SER A 119 -17.56 -4.14 -13.99
C SER A 119 -17.69 -5.16 -12.85
N ARG A 120 -16.63 -5.93 -12.60
CA ARG A 120 -16.56 -6.96 -11.55
C ARG A 120 -15.99 -6.46 -10.23
N LEU A 121 -15.43 -5.26 -10.19
CA LEU A 121 -14.84 -4.66 -9.00
C LEU A 121 -15.91 -3.83 -8.29
N SER A 122 -16.65 -4.43 -7.37
CA SER A 122 -17.54 -3.67 -6.50
C SER A 122 -16.72 -2.70 -5.63
N PRO A 123 -17.06 -1.41 -5.56
CA PRO A 123 -16.37 -0.47 -4.67
C PRO A 123 -16.55 -0.94 -3.23
N CYS A 124 -15.47 -1.42 -2.61
CA CYS A 124 -15.50 -1.92 -1.24
C CYS A 124 -15.37 -0.73 -0.28
N THR A 125 -16.42 -0.45 0.48
CA THR A 125 -16.47 0.62 1.51
C THR A 125 -16.24 0.06 2.92
N HIS A 126 -15.68 -1.14 3.05
CA HIS A 126 -15.54 -1.81 4.34
C HIS A 126 -14.37 -1.26 5.18
N GLU A 127 -14.68 -0.77 6.39
CA GLU A 127 -13.71 -0.18 7.33
C GLU A 127 -12.91 -1.28 8.07
N GLU A 128 -11.77 -1.68 7.51
CA GLU A 128 -10.96 -2.82 7.95
C GLU A 128 -10.52 -2.74 9.44
N VAL A 129 -10.64 -3.86 10.16
CA VAL A 129 -10.22 -4.03 11.56
C VAL A 129 -9.01 -4.96 11.59
N ASP A 130 -7.83 -4.34 11.68
CA ASP A 130 -6.56 -4.84 12.25
C ASP A 130 -6.17 -6.31 11.99
N THR A 131 -6.41 -6.84 10.79
CA THR A 131 -5.83 -8.13 10.37
C THR A 131 -5.34 -8.01 8.94
N ARG A 132 -4.02 -8.12 8.75
CA ARG A 132 -3.37 -8.04 7.43
C ARG A 132 -3.92 -9.12 6.50
N LEU A 133 -4.90 -8.78 5.66
CA LEU A 133 -5.46 -9.70 4.68
C LEU A 133 -4.96 -9.33 3.28
N LEU A 134 -4.05 -10.14 2.75
CA LEU A 134 -3.92 -10.31 1.32
C LEU A 134 -4.97 -11.33 0.93
N LEU A 135 -6.01 -10.90 0.23
CA LEU A 135 -7.02 -11.79 -0.32
C LEU A 135 -6.58 -12.19 -1.74
N PRO A 136 -6.12 -13.43 -1.97
CA PRO A 136 -6.13 -13.99 -3.30
C PRO A 136 -7.60 -14.23 -3.68
N THR A 137 -8.14 -13.39 -4.55
CA THR A 137 -9.46 -13.62 -5.13
C THR A 137 -9.34 -14.76 -6.15
N CYS A 138 -9.79 -15.97 -5.76
CA CYS A 138 -10.00 -17.06 -6.70
C CYS A 138 -11.25 -16.79 -7.54
N ARG A 139 -11.10 -16.69 -8.86
CA ARG A 139 -12.09 -17.15 -9.83
C ARG A 139 -11.47 -17.34 -11.21
#